data_AF-A0ABD6B923-F1
#
_entry.id   AF-A0ABD6B923-F1
#
_cell.length_a   1.000
_cell.length_b   1.000
_cell.length_c   1.000
_cell.angle_alpha   90.00
_cell.angle_beta   90.00
_cell.angle_gamma   90.00
#
_symmetry.space_group_name_H-M   'P 1'
#
loop_
_entity.id
_entity.type
_entity.pdbx_description
1 polymer ?
#
loop_
_entity_poly.entity_id
_entity_poly.type
_entity_poly.pdbx_seq_one_letter_code
_entity_poly.pdbx_strand_id
1 'polypeptide(L)'
;MPTIREKRVYGESAVPTPVFVTAEQGLVVAQLSDAAVGEFSLAHRCTARDIAVGPDGTLALATDESLLLAPDADPERFHETGFGPAAG
;
A
#
# COMPACT_ATOMS: atom_id res chain seq x y z
N MET A 1 21.73 21.44 37.87
CA MET A 1 21.22 20.28 37.10
C MET A 1 21.46 20.55 35.63
N PRO A 2 22.21 19.72 34.88
CA PRO A 2 22.25 19.86 33.44
C PRO A 2 20.92 19.31 32.89
N THR A 3 20.15 20.16 32.20
CA THR A 3 18.98 19.70 31.46
C THR A 3 19.48 19.20 30.11
N ILE A 4 19.42 17.89 29.89
CA ILE A 4 19.60 17.36 28.53
C ILE A 4 18.51 18.01 27.67
N ARG A 5 18.93 18.80 26.67
CA ARG A 5 18.05 19.24 25.59
C ARG A 5 18.07 18.15 24.53
N GLU A 6 16.93 17.52 24.32
CA GLU A 6 16.71 16.59 23.21
C GLU A 6 17.01 17.33 21.90
N LYS A 7 18.07 16.88 21.21
CA LYS A 7 18.40 17.38 19.87
C LYS A 7 17.54 16.60 18.88
N ARG A 8 16.40 17.15 18.48
CA ARG A 8 15.59 16.58 17.40
C ARG A 8 16.28 16.87 16.08
N VAL A 9 16.91 15.84 15.50
CA VAL A 9 17.51 15.91 14.16
C VAL A 9 16.40 15.64 13.16
N TYR A 10 15.80 16.70 12.63
CA TYR A 10 14.95 16.59 11.45
C TYR A 10 15.86 16.70 10.23
N GLY A 11 16.41 15.57 9.80
CA GLY A 11 16.88 15.47 8.42
C GLY A 11 15.68 15.60 7.49
N GLU A 12 15.91 16.04 6.26
CA GLU A 12 14.87 16.01 5.22
C GLU A 12 14.42 14.55 5.06
N SER A 13 13.22 14.23 5.54
CA SER A 13 12.69 12.87 5.42
C SER A 13 12.27 12.68 3.97
N ALA A 14 12.96 11.79 3.26
CA ALA A 14 12.50 11.33 1.97
C ALA A 14 11.05 10.83 2.10
N VAL A 15 10.22 11.14 1.10
CA VAL A 15 8.86 10.60 1.02
C VAL A 15 8.98 9.07 1.00
N PRO A 16 8.41 8.35 1.98
CA PRO A 16 8.48 6.90 1.99
C PRO A 16 7.86 6.30 0.73
N THR A 17 8.41 5.18 0.28
CA THR A 17 7.87 4.45 -0.87
C THR A 17 6.78 3.50 -0.39
N PRO A 18 5.53 3.61 -0.89
CA PRO A 18 4.49 2.66 -0.54
C PRO A 18 4.77 1.31 -1.20
N VAL A 19 4.67 0.24 -0.41
CA VAL A 19 4.71 -1.15 -0.88
C VAL A 19 3.42 -1.84 -0.50
N PHE A 20 2.86 -2.54 -1.48
CA PHE A 20 1.58 -3.22 -1.39
C PHE A 20 1.79 -4.72 -1.20
N VAL A 21 1.10 -5.30 -0.23
CA VAL A 21 1.17 -6.72 0.10
C VAL A 21 -0.23 -7.28 0.22
N THR A 22 -0.51 -8.35 -0.52
CA THR A 22 -1.74 -9.11 -0.38
C THR A 22 -1.68 -9.98 0.86
N ALA A 23 -2.73 -9.94 1.67
CA ALA A 23 -2.95 -10.80 2.81
C ALA A 23 -4.39 -11.35 2.77
N GLU A 24 -4.65 -12.42 3.52
CA GLU A 24 -6.00 -12.99 3.62
C GLU A 24 -7.04 -11.96 4.09
N GLN A 25 -6.63 -11.01 4.94
CA GLN A 25 -7.48 -9.93 5.46
C GLN A 25 -7.68 -8.78 4.46
N GLY A 26 -6.90 -8.74 3.38
CA GLY A 26 -7.00 -7.76 2.31
C GLY A 26 -5.66 -7.19 1.86
N LEU A 27 -5.69 -5.97 1.35
CA LEU A 27 -4.50 -5.25 0.91
C LEU A 27 -3.86 -4.49 2.06
N VAL A 28 -2.61 -4.82 2.37
CA VAL A 28 -1.76 -4.07 3.29
C VAL A 28 -0.89 -3.09 2.50
N VAL A 29 -0.78 -1.85 3.00
CA VAL A 29 0.23 -0.89 2.53
C VAL A 29 1.27 -0.70 3.64
N ALA A 30 2.55 -0.74 3.28
CA ALA A 30 3.67 -0.45 4.16
C ALA A 30 4.52 0.67 3.56
N GLN A 31 4.93 1.61 4.39
CA GLN A 31 5.79 2.72 3.99
C GLN A 31 7.26 2.34 4.19
N LEU A 32 8.03 2.26 3.11
CA LEU A 32 9.45 1.92 3.16
C LEU A 32 10.34 3.15 3.06
N SER A 33 11.39 3.17 3.86
CA SER A 33 12.45 4.19 3.80
C SER A 33 13.80 3.48 3.87
N ASP A 34 14.57 3.55 2.79
CA ASP A 34 15.84 2.81 2.64
C ASP A 34 15.64 1.31 2.93
N ALA A 35 16.30 0.76 3.95
CA ALA A 35 16.15 -0.64 4.36
C ALA A 35 15.12 -0.87 5.49
N ALA A 36 14.34 0.14 5.86
CA ALA A 36 13.40 0.08 6.98
C ALA A 36 11.94 0.00 6.54
N VAL A 37 11.17 -0.83 7.25
CA VAL A 37 9.70 -0.84 7.21
C VAL A 37 9.18 0.13 8.26
N GLY A 38 8.44 1.15 7.82
CA GLY A 38 7.78 2.13 8.68
C GLY A 38 6.34 1.73 9.02
N GLU A 39 5.45 2.71 8.97
CA GLU A 39 4.02 2.49 9.20
C GLU A 39 3.44 1.52 8.17
N PHE A 40 2.57 0.64 8.64
CA PHE A 40 1.77 -0.22 7.78
C PHE A 40 0.32 -0.24 8.27
N SER A 41 -0.60 -0.40 7.33
CA SER A 41 -2.04 -0.43 7.61
C SER A 41 -2.76 -1.34 6.62
N LEU A 42 -3.97 -1.75 6.99
CA LEU A 42 -4.87 -2.45 6.08
C LEU A 42 -5.60 -1.42 5.22
N ALA A 43 -5.15 -1.25 3.97
CA ALA A 43 -5.64 -0.25 3.03
C ALA A 43 -6.99 -0.62 2.43
N HIS A 44 -7.25 -1.92 2.20
CA HIS A 44 -8.53 -2.37 1.65
C HIS A 44 -8.89 -3.76 2.20
N ARG A 45 -10.07 -3.90 2.80
CA ARG A 45 -10.55 -5.19 3.34
C ARG A 45 -11.20 -6.03 2.23
N CYS A 46 -10.64 -7.20 1.95
CA CYS A 46 -11.14 -8.17 0.99
C CYS A 46 -10.39 -9.50 1.17
N THR A 47 -10.73 -10.54 0.41
CA THR A 47 -9.87 -11.72 0.27
C THR A 47 -8.95 -11.51 -0.93
N ALA A 48 -7.80 -10.89 -0.69
CA ALA A 48 -6.83 -10.56 -1.73
C ALA A 48 -6.06 -11.80 -2.21
N ARG A 49 -5.96 -11.97 -3.52
CA ARG A 49 -5.27 -13.10 -4.17
C ARG A 49 -3.97 -12.69 -4.85
N ASP A 50 -3.95 -11.55 -5.51
CA ASP A 50 -2.78 -11.04 -6.23
C ASP A 50 -2.83 -9.52 -6.39
N ILE A 51 -1.68 -8.89 -6.64
CA ILE A 51 -1.54 -7.45 -6.79
C ILE A 51 -0.47 -7.05 -7.80
N ALA A 52 -0.71 -5.99 -8.54
CA ALA A 52 0.27 -5.37 -9.43
C ALA A 52 0.14 -3.85 -9.43
N VAL A 53 1.27 -3.17 -9.63
CA VAL A 53 1.30 -1.73 -9.94
C VAL A 53 1.84 -1.58 -11.36
N GLY A 54 1.02 -0.99 -12.24
CA GLY A 54 1.39 -0.67 -13.60
C GLY A 54 2.40 0.48 -13.69
N PRO A 55 3.12 0.62 -14.82
CA PRO A 55 4.08 1.70 -15.03
C PRO A 55 3.44 3.10 -15.06
N ASP A 56 2.13 3.17 -15.28
CA ASP A 56 1.30 4.37 -15.23
C ASP A 56 0.78 4.69 -13.82
N GLY A 57 1.14 3.89 -12.82
CA GLY A 57 0.63 4.00 -11.45
C GLY A 57 -0.70 3.32 -11.21
N THR A 58 -1.26 2.58 -12.18
CA THR A 58 -2.51 1.83 -11.96
C THR A 58 -2.27 0.66 -10.99
N LEU A 59 -2.95 0.65 -9.86
CA LEU A 59 -2.94 -0.44 -8.89
C LEU A 59 -4.06 -1.43 -9.23
N ALA A 60 -3.70 -2.67 -9.54
CA ALA A 60 -4.63 -3.76 -9.78
C ALA A 60 -4.63 -4.73 -8.60
N LEU A 61 -5.80 -5.01 -8.04
CA LEU A 61 -6.00 -5.96 -6.95
C LEU A 61 -6.96 -7.06 -7.40
N ALA A 62 -6.49 -8.30 -7.41
CA ALA A 62 -7.33 -9.46 -7.62
C ALA A 62 -7.89 -9.94 -6.29
N THR A 63 -9.21 -10.06 -6.22
CA THR A 63 -9.92 -10.64 -5.08
C THR A 63 -10.58 -11.96 -5.48
N ASP A 64 -11.25 -12.60 -4.54
CA ASP A 64 -12.07 -13.79 -4.78
C ASP A 64 -13.35 -13.52 -5.57
N GLU A 65 -13.84 -12.29 -5.56
CA GLU A 65 -15.10 -11.88 -6.19
C GLU A 65 -14.90 -11.02 -7.45
N SER A 66 -13.85 -10.19 -7.48
CA SER A 66 -13.65 -9.17 -8.50
C SER A 66 -12.20 -8.75 -8.73
N LEU A 67 -11.95 -8.13 -9.88
CA LEU A 67 -10.76 -7.33 -10.16
C LEU A 67 -11.04 -5.86 -9.89
N LEU A 68 -10.26 -5.26 -8.98
CA LEU A 68 -10.31 -3.84 -8.64
C LEU A 68 -9.14 -3.09 -9.27
N LEU A 69 -9.39 -1.87 -9.72
CA LEU A 69 -8.36 -0.94 -10.20
C LEU A 69 -8.41 0.35 -9.41
N ALA A 70 -7.25 0.93 -9.13
CA ALA A 70 -7.14 2.28 -8.59
C ALA A 70 -6.07 3.08 -9.35
N PRO A 71 -6.35 4.34 -9.74
CA PRO A 71 -5.34 5.22 -10.30
C PRO A 71 -4.34 5.68 -9.23
N ASP A 72 -3.18 6.18 -9.68
CA ASP A 72 -2.17 6.83 -8.84
C ASP A 72 -1.66 5.99 -7.65
N ALA A 73 -1.82 4.67 -7.73
CA ALA A 73 -1.58 3.73 -6.66
C ALA A 73 -2.27 4.10 -5.34
N ASP A 74 -3.51 4.61 -5.42
CA ASP A 74 -4.32 5.07 -4.28
C ASP A 74 -5.45 4.07 -3.94
N PRO A 75 -5.29 3.20 -2.93
CA PRO A 75 -6.27 2.18 -2.56
C PRO A 75 -7.66 2.73 -2.18
N GLU A 76 -7.77 4.00 -1.80
CA GLU A 76 -9.07 4.64 -1.51
C GLU A 76 -9.91 4.85 -2.78
N ARG A 77 -9.29 4.73 -3.96
CA ARG A 77 -9.91 4.95 -5.26
C ARG A 77 -10.20 3.66 -6.01
N PHE A 78 -10.18 2.52 -5.32
CA PHE A 78 -10.54 1.26 -5.96
C PHE A 78 -11.94 1.30 -6.56
N HIS A 79 -12.04 0.81 -7.78
CA HIS A 79 -13.30 0.56 -8.46
C HIS A 79 -13.27 -0.80 -9.15
N GLU A 80 -14.42 -1.48 -9.16
CA GLU A 80 -14.58 -2.75 -9.85
C GLU A 80 -14.49 -2.56 -11.37
N THR A 81 -13.92 -3.56 -12.03
CA THR A 81 -13.81 -3.60 -13.50
C THR A 81 -15.03 -4.24 -14.18
N GLY A 82 -15.84 -5.01 -13.44
CA GLY A 82 -16.95 -5.78 -13.98
C GLY A 82 -16.55 -7.09 -14.68
N PHE A 83 -15.26 -7.45 -14.69
CA PHE A 83 -14.79 -8.72 -15.27
C PHE A 83 -15.04 -9.95 -14.36
N GLY A 84 -15.45 -9.73 -13.11
CA GLY A 84 -15.48 -10.78 -12.10
C GLY A 84 -14.08 -11.09 -11.55
N PRO A 85 -13.89 -12.23 -10.87
CA PRO A 85 -12.61 -12.57 -10.26
C PRO A 85 -11.58 -13.01 -11.32
N ALA A 86 -10.30 -12.90 -10.97
CA ALA A 86 -9.23 -13.42 -11.81
C ALA A 86 -9.37 -14.96 -11.95
N ALA A 87 -9.50 -15.44 -13.19
CA ALA A 87 -9.43 -16.86 -13.51
C ALA A 87 -7.97 -17.21 -13.85
N GLY A 88 -7.31 -17.89 -12.91
CA GLY A 88 -5.99 -18.49 -13.11
C GLY A 88 -6.06 -19.90 -13.66
#